data_AF-A0A956AWB7-F1
#
_entry.id   AF-A0A956AWB7-F1
#
_cell.length_a   1.000
_cell.length_b   1.000
_cell.length_c   1.000
_cell.angle_alpha   90.00
_cell.angle_beta   90.00
_cell.angle_gamma   90.00
#
_symmetry.space_group_name_H-M   'P 1'
#
loop_
_entity.id
_entity.type
_entity.pdbx_description
1 polymer ?
#
loop_
_entity_poly.entity_id
_entity_poly.type
_entity_poly.pdbx_seq_one_letter_code
_entity_poly.pdbx_strand_id
1 'polypeptide(L)'
;ACRQGAEVCRNGVLVCEGAVAGTPEVCNNIDDDCDGMVDDSPTDVGRVCGTSEGACSPGTTICQNGAPVCSGQVTGSNEVCNGIDDDCDGVIDDNVTDGGAACGPSGGACRRGTMTCQAGALVCTGGVGPQPEVCDGRTNDCDTRIDEDFDLRTDPNNCGACGNVCSLPHAISTCQPSGMSGACV
;
A
#
# COMPACT_ATOMS: atom_id res chain seq x y z
N ALA A 1 23.34 -21.17 -36.67
CA ALA A 1 23.85 -22.55 -36.92
C ALA A 1 24.68 -22.60 -38.17
N CYS A 2 25.97 -22.34 -38.00
CA CYS A 2 26.97 -22.47 -39.04
C CYS A 2 27.30 -23.93 -39.34
N ARG A 3 28.13 -24.14 -40.37
CA ARG A 3 28.57 -25.48 -40.77
C ARG A 3 30.02 -25.41 -41.24
N GLN A 4 30.82 -26.39 -40.81
CA GLN A 4 32.16 -26.57 -41.36
C GLN A 4 32.05 -26.91 -42.85
N GLY A 5 32.91 -26.31 -43.66
CA GLY A 5 33.05 -26.67 -45.07
C GLY A 5 33.73 -28.02 -45.22
N ALA A 6 33.54 -28.66 -46.37
CA ALA A 6 34.31 -29.83 -46.74
C ALA A 6 35.54 -29.39 -47.55
N GLU A 7 36.68 -30.02 -47.30
CA GLU A 7 37.85 -29.87 -48.16
C GLU A 7 37.61 -30.59 -49.48
N VAL A 8 37.56 -29.83 -50.58
CA VAL A 8 37.33 -30.33 -51.93
C VAL A 8 38.53 -29.99 -52.80
N CYS A 9 39.03 -30.97 -53.57
CA CYS A 9 40.08 -30.70 -54.55
C CYS A 9 39.46 -30.18 -55.86
N ARG A 10 39.77 -28.92 -56.22
CA ARG A 10 39.41 -28.32 -57.51
C ARG A 10 40.67 -27.91 -58.25
N ASN A 11 40.87 -28.47 -59.45
CA ASN A 11 42.02 -28.18 -60.32
C ASN A 11 43.39 -28.37 -59.62
N GLY A 12 43.50 -29.35 -58.72
CA GLY A 12 44.74 -29.65 -57.99
C GLY A 12 44.98 -28.77 -56.75
N VAL A 13 44.03 -27.91 -56.36
CA VAL A 13 44.09 -27.08 -55.15
C VAL A 13 42.98 -27.50 -54.19
N LEU A 14 43.33 -27.64 -52.91
CA LEU A 14 42.37 -27.88 -51.84
C LEU A 14 41.61 -26.59 -51.53
N VAL A 15 40.29 -26.60 -51.64
CA VAL A 15 39.39 -25.49 -51.31
C VAL A 15 38.34 -25.95 -50.31
N CYS A 16 38.05 -25.10 -49.32
CA CYS A 16 37.01 -25.37 -48.34
C CYS A 16 35.67 -24.89 -48.91
N GLU A 17 34.80 -25.82 -49.30
CA GLU A 17 33.50 -25.51 -49.90
C GLU A 17 32.36 -25.74 -48.93
N GLY A 18 31.38 -24.84 -48.97
CA GLY A 18 30.17 -24.95 -48.17
C GLY A 18 30.31 -24.46 -46.73
N ALA A 19 31.44 -23.91 -46.30
CA ALA A 19 31.52 -23.28 -44.98
C ALA A 19 30.52 -22.12 -44.85
N VAL A 20 29.79 -22.06 -43.73
CA VAL A 20 29.02 -20.89 -43.33
C VAL A 20 29.80 -20.24 -42.19
N ALA A 21 30.25 -19.01 -42.39
CA ALA A 21 30.95 -18.26 -41.35
C ALA A 21 30.02 -18.00 -40.17
N GLY A 22 30.59 -18.02 -38.96
CA GLY A 22 29.87 -17.63 -37.76
C GLY A 22 29.50 -16.14 -37.76
N THR A 23 28.48 -15.80 -36.99
CA THR A 23 28.05 -14.44 -36.66
C THR A 23 28.26 -14.19 -35.17
N PRO A 24 28.35 -12.94 -34.69
CA PRO A 24 28.45 -12.67 -33.26
C PRO A 24 27.35 -13.38 -32.47
N GLU A 25 27.70 -13.92 -31.32
CA GLU A 25 26.76 -14.59 -30.41
C GLU A 25 25.57 -13.68 -30.09
N VAL A 26 24.40 -14.29 -30.11
CA VAL A 26 23.15 -13.74 -29.58
C VAL A 26 22.50 -14.81 -28.71
N CYS A 27 21.86 -14.40 -27.63
CA CYS A 27 21.32 -15.33 -26.66
C CYS A 27 20.11 -16.12 -27.22
N ASN A 28 20.36 -17.29 -27.82
CA ASN A 28 19.34 -18.06 -28.53
C ASN A 28 19.51 -19.60 -28.44
N ASN A 29 20.42 -20.10 -27.59
CA ASN A 29 20.83 -21.52 -27.49
C ASN A 29 21.47 -22.09 -28.77
N ILE A 30 22.03 -21.25 -29.64
CA ILE A 30 22.74 -21.65 -30.84
C ILE A 30 24.16 -21.10 -30.75
N ASP A 31 25.13 -21.96 -31.05
CA ASP A 31 26.50 -21.54 -31.36
C ASP A 31 26.46 -20.84 -32.73
N ASP A 32 26.40 -19.51 -32.69
CA ASP A 32 26.30 -18.64 -33.85
C ASP A 32 27.68 -18.26 -34.38
N ASP A 33 28.69 -18.16 -33.52
CA ASP A 33 30.07 -17.81 -33.90
C ASP A 33 30.97 -19.02 -34.23
N CYS A 34 30.48 -20.23 -33.99
CA CYS A 34 31.08 -21.53 -34.31
C CYS A 34 32.31 -21.88 -33.48
N ASP A 35 32.48 -21.30 -32.29
CA ASP A 35 33.62 -21.59 -31.43
C ASP A 35 33.46 -22.89 -30.61
N GLY A 36 32.27 -23.51 -30.68
CA GLY A 36 31.93 -24.75 -29.98
C GLY A 36 31.32 -24.52 -28.60
N MET A 37 31.12 -23.27 -28.18
CA MET A 37 30.42 -22.88 -26.96
C MET A 37 29.11 -22.17 -27.34
N VAL A 38 28.03 -22.58 -26.70
CA VAL A 38 26.72 -21.95 -26.91
C VAL A 38 26.60 -20.75 -25.98
N ASP A 39 26.25 -19.58 -26.52
CA ASP A 39 25.96 -18.35 -25.77
C ASP A 39 27.12 -17.89 -24.84
N ASP A 40 28.40 -18.06 -25.23
CA ASP A 40 29.57 -17.68 -24.40
C ASP A 40 29.73 -16.15 -24.25
N SER A 41 29.47 -15.40 -25.32
CA SER A 41 29.66 -13.94 -25.36
C SER A 41 28.54 -13.19 -26.10
N PRO A 42 27.26 -13.37 -25.70
CA PRO A 42 26.12 -12.81 -26.40
C PRO A 42 26.12 -11.28 -26.42
N THR A 43 25.84 -10.70 -27.58
CA THR A 43 25.90 -9.25 -27.84
C THR A 43 24.58 -8.51 -27.57
N ASP A 44 23.50 -9.24 -27.33
CA ASP A 44 22.15 -8.75 -27.08
C ASP A 44 21.78 -8.67 -25.58
N VAL A 45 22.74 -8.93 -24.69
CA VAL A 45 22.60 -8.81 -23.23
C VAL A 45 23.45 -7.67 -22.65
N GLY A 46 23.44 -7.46 -21.34
CA GLY A 46 24.21 -6.41 -20.66
C GLY A 46 23.55 -5.02 -20.67
N ARG A 47 22.30 -4.93 -21.11
CA ARG A 47 21.53 -3.68 -21.14
C ARG A 47 20.69 -3.53 -19.88
N VAL A 48 20.47 -2.28 -19.47
CA VAL A 48 19.53 -1.97 -18.38
C VAL A 48 18.12 -2.39 -18.78
N CYS A 49 17.37 -2.93 -17.83
CA CYS A 49 16.00 -3.40 -18.00
C CYS A 49 15.18 -3.13 -16.72
N GLY A 50 13.85 -3.08 -16.83
CA GLY A 50 12.97 -2.64 -15.74
C GLY A 50 12.83 -1.12 -15.67
N THR A 51 12.23 -0.62 -14.58
CA THR A 51 12.03 0.82 -14.31
C THR A 51 12.76 1.24 -13.02
N SER A 52 12.96 2.55 -12.86
CA SER A 52 13.49 3.19 -11.65
C SER A 52 12.44 4.10 -10.99
N GLU A 53 11.16 3.86 -11.29
CA GLU A 53 10.02 4.56 -10.70
C GLU A 53 9.68 4.00 -9.33
N GLY A 54 9.28 4.88 -8.41
CA GLY A 54 8.80 4.48 -7.10
C GLY A 54 9.75 3.56 -6.32
N ALA A 55 9.20 2.43 -5.88
CA ALA A 55 9.92 1.38 -5.17
C ALA A 55 10.76 0.46 -6.09
N CYS A 56 10.59 0.57 -7.41
CA CYS A 56 11.29 -0.29 -8.36
C CYS A 56 12.75 0.08 -8.53
N SER A 57 13.52 -0.91 -8.97
CA SER A 57 14.93 -0.72 -9.32
C SER A 57 15.25 -1.53 -10.57
N PRO A 58 15.96 -0.93 -11.53
CA PRO A 58 16.28 -1.61 -12.77
C PRO A 58 17.33 -2.69 -12.55
N GLY A 59 17.28 -3.71 -13.41
CA GLY A 59 18.26 -4.78 -13.49
C GLY A 59 19.15 -4.66 -14.72
N THR A 60 19.84 -5.76 -15.05
CA THR A 60 20.60 -5.91 -16.29
C THR A 60 20.19 -7.20 -17.01
N THR A 61 20.10 -7.17 -18.33
CA THR A 61 19.81 -8.38 -19.11
C THR A 61 20.98 -9.35 -19.06
N ILE A 62 20.69 -10.62 -18.80
CA ILE A 62 21.62 -11.75 -18.84
C ILE A 62 21.10 -12.80 -19.81
N CYS A 63 21.99 -13.64 -20.32
CA CYS A 63 21.56 -14.80 -21.10
C CYS A 63 21.18 -15.94 -20.16
N GLN A 64 19.92 -16.37 -20.18
CA GLN A 64 19.44 -17.48 -19.37
C GLN A 64 18.61 -18.42 -20.23
N ASN A 65 19.08 -19.66 -20.40
CA ASN A 65 18.44 -20.69 -21.23
C ASN A 65 18.16 -20.21 -22.68
N GLY A 66 19.12 -19.49 -23.28
CA GLY A 66 19.02 -18.93 -24.63
C GLY A 66 17.90 -17.93 -24.83
N ALA A 67 17.59 -17.14 -23.80
CA ALA A 67 16.81 -15.94 -23.91
C ALA A 67 17.39 -14.82 -23.03
N PRO A 68 17.37 -13.56 -23.48
CA PRO A 68 17.67 -12.42 -22.62
C PRO A 68 16.64 -12.32 -21.49
N VAL A 69 17.10 -12.40 -20.25
CA VAL A 69 16.27 -12.25 -19.04
C VAL A 69 16.80 -11.09 -18.21
N CYS A 70 15.90 -10.26 -17.69
CA CYS A 70 16.29 -9.16 -16.81
C CYS A 70 16.57 -9.66 -15.39
N SER A 71 17.83 -9.56 -14.95
CA SER A 71 18.30 -10.03 -13.66
C SER A 71 18.59 -8.87 -12.71
N GLY A 72 18.24 -9.04 -11.43
CA GLY A 72 18.49 -8.05 -10.37
C GLY A 72 17.50 -6.89 -10.31
N GLN A 73 16.44 -6.89 -11.13
CA GLN A 73 15.38 -5.89 -11.02
C GLN A 73 14.51 -6.12 -9.79
N VAL A 74 13.98 -5.03 -9.24
CA VAL A 74 12.84 -5.03 -8.31
C VAL A 74 11.63 -4.57 -9.14
N THR A 75 10.63 -5.45 -9.25
CA THR A 75 9.38 -5.17 -9.98
C THR A 75 8.32 -4.63 -9.03
N GLY A 76 7.32 -3.95 -9.60
CA GLY A 76 6.19 -3.42 -8.85
C GLY A 76 5.45 -4.49 -8.05
N SER A 77 4.85 -4.06 -6.95
CA SER A 77 3.99 -4.84 -6.07
C SER A 77 2.59 -4.23 -6.03
N ASN A 78 1.72 -4.65 -5.11
CA ASN A 78 0.42 -4.00 -4.98
C ASN A 78 0.58 -2.66 -4.27
N GLU A 79 -0.09 -1.63 -4.77
CA GLU A 79 -0.09 -0.33 -4.10
C GLU A 79 -0.69 -0.42 -2.68
N VAL A 80 0.01 0.19 -1.73
CA VAL A 80 -0.47 0.44 -0.37
C VAL A 80 -0.30 1.92 -0.05
N CYS A 81 -1.14 2.45 0.84
CA CYS A 81 -1.11 3.87 1.18
C CYS A 81 0.08 4.22 2.09
N ASN A 82 1.26 4.46 1.50
CA ASN A 82 2.51 4.72 2.22
C ASN A 82 3.31 5.92 1.67
N GLY A 83 2.82 6.57 0.60
CA GLY A 83 3.48 7.70 -0.05
C GLY A 83 4.60 7.31 -1.02
N ILE A 84 4.66 6.04 -1.42
CA ILE A 84 5.58 5.45 -2.38
C ILE A 84 4.73 4.82 -3.48
N ASP A 85 5.19 4.97 -4.73
CA ASP A 85 4.69 4.25 -5.90
C ASP A 85 5.23 2.81 -5.83
N ASP A 86 4.46 1.89 -5.25
CA ASP A 86 4.85 0.50 -5.01
C ASP A 86 4.66 -0.38 -6.24
N ASP A 87 3.72 -0.04 -7.13
CA ASP A 87 3.44 -0.78 -8.36
C ASP A 87 4.22 -0.27 -9.59
N CYS A 88 4.90 0.87 -9.42
CA CYS A 88 5.82 1.49 -10.36
C CYS A 88 5.15 1.91 -11.67
N ASP A 89 3.93 2.42 -11.59
CA ASP A 89 3.18 2.96 -12.73
C ASP A 89 3.40 4.48 -12.95
N GLY A 90 4.12 5.13 -12.02
CA GLY A 90 4.45 6.55 -12.04
C GLY A 90 3.48 7.43 -11.26
N VAL A 91 2.48 6.86 -10.59
CA VAL A 91 1.54 7.56 -9.72
C VAL A 91 1.72 7.05 -8.29
N ILE A 92 1.74 7.99 -7.33
CA ILE A 92 1.86 7.63 -5.91
C ILE A 92 0.47 7.39 -5.31
N ASP A 93 0.33 6.29 -4.58
CA ASP A 93 -0.86 5.90 -3.81
C ASP A 93 -2.16 5.82 -4.66
N ASP A 94 -2.10 5.33 -5.90
CA ASP A 94 -3.30 5.03 -6.69
C ASP A 94 -3.74 3.56 -6.58
N ASN A 95 -5.01 3.26 -6.82
CA ASN A 95 -5.53 1.88 -6.73
C ASN A 95 -5.18 1.11 -5.43
N VAL A 96 -4.94 1.83 -4.33
CA VAL A 96 -4.49 1.27 -3.04
C VAL A 96 -5.36 0.12 -2.55
N THR A 97 -4.69 -0.95 -2.10
CA THR A 97 -5.37 -2.19 -1.70
C THR A 97 -5.70 -2.25 -0.20
N ASP A 98 -5.11 -1.38 0.60
CA ASP A 98 -5.30 -1.27 2.06
C ASP A 98 -6.34 -0.20 2.46
N GLY A 99 -6.95 0.47 1.47
CA GLY A 99 -8.06 1.41 1.65
C GLY A 99 -9.45 0.74 1.73
N GLY A 100 -10.48 1.56 1.98
CA GLY A 100 -11.90 1.16 1.88
C GLY A 100 -12.48 0.46 3.12
N ALA A 101 -11.64 0.03 4.07
CA ALA A 101 -12.10 -0.56 5.31
C ALA A 101 -12.92 0.43 6.17
N ALA A 102 -13.93 -0.06 6.90
CA ALA A 102 -14.67 0.77 7.85
C ALA A 102 -13.79 1.15 9.05
N CYS A 103 -13.92 2.38 9.54
CA CYS A 103 -13.11 2.92 10.64
C CYS A 103 -13.95 3.76 11.61
N GLY A 104 -13.40 3.99 12.82
CA GLY A 104 -14.08 4.72 13.89
C GLY A 104 -15.12 3.88 14.66
N PRO A 105 -15.63 4.41 15.79
CA PRO A 105 -16.63 3.73 16.60
C PRO A 105 -18.00 3.67 15.89
N SER A 106 -18.82 2.73 16.34
CA SER A 106 -20.23 2.60 15.97
C SER A 106 -21.05 2.48 17.24
N GLY A 107 -22.09 3.28 17.38
CA GLY A 107 -22.95 3.28 18.58
C GLY A 107 -23.48 4.68 18.86
N GLY A 108 -24.74 4.77 19.33
CA GLY A 108 -25.43 6.03 19.59
C GLY A 108 -25.35 7.04 18.46
N ALA A 109 -24.71 8.18 18.72
CA ALA A 109 -24.52 9.26 17.77
C ALA A 109 -23.36 9.05 16.79
N CYS A 110 -22.42 8.13 17.08
CA CYS A 110 -21.30 7.85 16.19
C CYS A 110 -21.70 7.08 14.94
N ARG A 111 -21.01 7.41 13.85
CA ARG A 111 -21.10 6.71 12.58
C ARG A 111 -19.70 6.35 12.11
N ARG A 112 -19.51 5.11 11.67
CA ARG A 112 -18.24 4.69 11.05
C ARG A 112 -17.96 5.51 9.80
N GLY A 113 -16.68 5.80 9.62
CA GLY A 113 -16.13 6.30 8.37
C GLY A 113 -15.56 5.18 7.50
N THR A 114 -14.81 5.59 6.49
CA THR A 114 -14.06 4.72 5.59
C THR A 114 -12.59 5.14 5.59
N MET A 115 -11.67 4.18 5.63
CA MET A 115 -10.25 4.43 5.45
C MET A 115 -10.01 4.88 4.01
N THR A 116 -9.52 6.10 3.84
CA THR A 116 -9.17 6.68 2.54
C THR A 116 -7.71 7.07 2.56
N CYS A 117 -6.98 6.79 1.49
CA CYS A 117 -5.61 7.23 1.38
C CYS A 117 -5.54 8.74 1.14
N GLN A 118 -4.79 9.44 1.98
CA GLN A 118 -4.57 10.87 1.85
C GLN A 118 -3.12 11.18 2.20
N ALA A 119 -2.35 11.57 1.17
CA ALA A 119 -0.94 11.94 1.29
C ALA A 119 -0.08 10.87 2.00
N GLY A 120 -0.13 9.62 1.53
CA GLY A 120 0.65 8.50 2.06
C GLY A 120 0.22 7.98 3.42
N ALA A 121 -1.00 8.31 3.87
CA ALA A 121 -1.56 7.79 5.10
C ALA A 121 -3.04 7.45 4.97
N LEU A 122 -3.44 6.31 5.55
CA LEU A 122 -4.85 5.97 5.72
C LEU A 122 -5.49 6.91 6.74
N VAL A 123 -6.47 7.67 6.28
CA VAL A 123 -7.26 8.60 7.09
C VAL A 123 -8.70 8.11 7.15
N CYS A 124 -9.28 8.10 8.35
CA CYS A 124 -10.69 7.79 8.52
C CYS A 124 -11.55 8.99 8.14
N THR A 125 -12.30 8.90 7.04
CA THR A 125 -13.15 10.00 6.54
C THR A 125 -14.63 9.62 6.52
N GLY A 126 -15.52 10.62 6.55
CA GLY A 126 -16.98 10.43 6.50
C GLY A 126 -17.64 9.91 7.79
N GLY A 127 -16.84 9.58 8.81
CA GLY A 127 -17.32 9.18 10.13
C GLY A 127 -17.76 10.35 11.01
N VAL A 128 -18.56 10.04 12.02
CA VAL A 128 -18.85 10.93 13.16
C VAL A 128 -18.19 10.28 14.36
N GLY A 129 -17.14 10.93 14.87
CA GLY A 129 -16.39 10.46 16.04
C GLY A 129 -17.08 10.82 17.36
N PRO A 130 -16.52 10.35 18.48
CA PRO A 130 -17.04 10.61 19.80
C PRO A 130 -17.04 12.12 20.11
N GLN A 131 -18.08 12.59 20.75
CA GLN A 131 -18.25 13.95 21.24
C GLN A 131 -18.55 13.91 22.74
N PRO A 132 -18.29 15.00 23.50
CA PRO A 132 -18.72 15.05 24.89
C PRO A 132 -20.21 14.74 25.04
N GLU A 133 -20.56 13.97 26.06
CA GLU A 133 -21.94 13.67 26.40
C GLU A 133 -22.76 14.95 26.63
N VAL A 134 -24.01 14.88 26.19
CA VAL A 134 -25.05 15.88 26.49
C VAL A 134 -26.29 15.12 26.96
N CYS A 135 -27.07 15.70 27.87
CA CYS A 135 -28.30 15.07 28.37
C CYS A 135 -29.41 15.02 27.30
N ASP A 136 -29.22 14.22 26.25
CA ASP A 136 -30.11 14.09 25.12
C ASP A 136 -30.68 12.66 24.97
N GLY A 137 -30.33 11.76 25.90
CA GLY A 137 -30.77 10.37 25.93
C GLY A 137 -30.03 9.49 24.92
N ARG A 138 -28.87 9.93 24.43
CA ARG A 138 -28.01 9.19 23.50
C ARG A 138 -26.62 9.02 24.12
N THR A 139 -25.77 8.27 23.41
CA THR A 139 -24.33 8.21 23.68
C THR A 139 -23.66 9.01 22.58
N ASN A 140 -23.18 10.20 22.93
CA ASN A 140 -22.47 11.11 22.05
C ASN A 140 -20.98 10.75 21.95
N ASP A 141 -20.41 10.15 22.98
CA ASP A 141 -19.02 9.74 23.11
C ASP A 141 -18.79 8.26 22.71
N CYS A 142 -19.88 7.54 22.52
CA CYS A 142 -19.93 6.20 21.93
C CYS A 142 -19.24 5.13 22.77
N ASP A 143 -19.23 5.29 24.09
CA ASP A 143 -18.75 4.31 25.06
C ASP A 143 -19.82 3.25 25.47
N THR A 144 -21.04 3.38 24.92
CA THR A 144 -22.25 2.55 25.15
C THR A 144 -23.12 2.89 26.36
N ARG A 145 -22.67 3.81 27.21
CA ARG A 145 -23.45 4.36 28.31
C ARG A 145 -24.20 5.58 27.77
N ILE A 146 -25.34 5.91 28.35
CA ILE A 146 -26.16 7.05 27.93
C ILE A 146 -26.08 8.12 29.01
N ASP A 147 -25.85 9.36 28.60
CA ASP A 147 -25.90 10.54 29.46
C ASP A 147 -24.99 10.41 30.71
N GLU A 148 -23.76 9.93 30.55
CA GLU A 148 -22.70 9.80 31.56
C GLU A 148 -21.69 10.97 31.54
N ASP A 149 -20.64 10.88 32.36
CA ASP A 149 -19.59 11.90 32.50
C ASP A 149 -20.02 13.27 33.06
N PHE A 150 -21.24 13.34 33.60
CA PHE A 150 -21.73 14.49 34.37
C PHE A 150 -21.38 14.39 35.86
N ASP A 151 -21.05 15.53 36.48
CA ASP A 151 -20.94 15.62 37.93
C ASP A 151 -22.32 15.66 38.58
N LEU A 152 -22.86 14.46 38.86
CA LEU A 152 -24.16 14.34 39.50
C LEU A 152 -24.18 14.76 40.98
N ARG A 153 -23.04 15.12 41.58
CA ARG A 153 -22.92 15.40 43.02
C ARG A 153 -22.93 16.88 43.34
N THR A 154 -22.31 17.70 42.48
CA THR A 154 -22.16 19.13 42.75
C THR A 154 -22.55 20.04 41.59
N ASP A 155 -22.83 19.51 40.39
CA ASP A 155 -23.32 20.32 39.28
C ASP A 155 -24.81 20.71 39.48
N PRO A 156 -25.14 22.00 39.60
CA PRO A 156 -26.51 22.46 39.70
C PRO A 156 -27.35 22.18 38.44
N ASN A 157 -26.75 21.89 37.28
CA ASN A 157 -27.47 21.58 36.05
C ASN A 157 -27.74 20.07 35.86
N ASN A 158 -27.05 19.21 36.62
CA ASN A 158 -27.10 17.75 36.50
C ASN A 158 -27.26 17.08 37.88
N CYS A 159 -27.94 17.75 38.81
CA CYS A 159 -27.88 17.38 40.22
C CYS A 159 -28.66 16.09 40.49
N GLY A 160 -27.96 15.03 40.89
CA GLY A 160 -28.56 13.72 41.16
C GLY A 160 -28.91 12.89 39.92
N ALA A 161 -29.13 13.53 38.77
CA ALA A 161 -29.36 12.92 37.46
C ALA A 161 -29.05 13.94 36.33
N CYS A 162 -28.70 13.45 35.15
CA CYS A 162 -28.47 14.29 33.97
C CYS A 162 -29.68 15.21 33.70
N GLY A 163 -29.42 16.49 33.44
CA GLY A 163 -30.44 17.49 33.10
C GLY A 163 -31.32 17.90 34.28
N ASN A 164 -31.09 17.38 35.49
CA ASN A 164 -31.81 17.82 36.67
C ASN A 164 -31.27 19.15 37.19
N VAL A 165 -31.79 20.24 36.60
CA VAL A 165 -31.41 21.60 36.97
C VAL A 165 -32.09 22.00 38.28
N CYS A 166 -31.28 22.35 39.29
CA CYS A 166 -31.77 22.93 40.53
C CYS A 166 -32.29 24.33 40.26
N SER A 167 -33.61 24.47 40.10
CA SER A 167 -34.29 25.74 39.89
C SER A 167 -35.45 25.87 40.87
N LEU A 168 -35.24 26.67 41.92
CA LEU A 168 -36.24 26.95 42.94
C LEU A 168 -36.71 28.41 42.80
N PRO A 169 -38.02 28.67 42.57
CA PRO A 169 -38.54 30.02 42.47
C PRO A 169 -38.23 30.84 43.71
N HIS A 170 -37.68 32.03 43.52
CA HIS A 170 -37.35 32.97 44.59
C HIS A 170 -36.28 32.48 45.60
N ALA A 171 -35.49 31.46 45.24
CA ALA A 171 -34.39 30.96 46.06
C ALA A 171 -33.09 30.83 45.24
N ILE A 172 -31.96 30.80 45.96
CA ILE A 172 -30.68 30.38 45.39
C ILE A 172 -30.62 28.87 45.55
N SER A 173 -30.68 28.15 44.45
CA SER A 173 -30.62 26.70 44.41
C SER A 173 -29.17 26.23 44.23
N THR A 174 -28.77 25.19 44.97
CA THR A 174 -27.46 24.56 44.83
C THR A 174 -27.58 23.04 44.79
N CYS A 175 -26.60 22.37 44.19
CA CYS A 175 -26.49 20.91 44.27
C CYS A 175 -25.56 20.53 45.43
N GLN A 176 -26.11 19.85 46.45
CA GLN A 176 -25.34 19.40 47.60
C GLN A 176 -25.16 17.88 47.59
N PRO A 177 -23.97 17.36 47.96
CA PRO A 177 -23.73 15.92 48.04
C PRO A 177 -24.71 15.22 49.00
N SER A 178 -25.38 14.19 48.51
CA SER A 178 -26.35 13.37 49.23
C SER A 178 -26.13 11.89 48.89
N GLY A 179 -25.27 11.22 49.65
CA GLY A 179 -24.86 9.85 49.36
C GLY A 179 -23.93 9.76 48.15
N MET A 180 -24.25 8.89 47.19
CA MET A 180 -23.48 8.70 45.94
C MET A 180 -23.84 9.70 44.84
N SER A 181 -24.86 10.54 45.05
CA SER A 181 -25.34 11.55 44.10
C SER A 181 -25.52 12.90 44.80
N GLY A 182 -26.06 13.90 44.11
CA GLY A 182 -26.43 15.21 44.64
C GLY A 182 -27.94 15.35 44.83
N ALA A 183 -28.35 16.31 45.65
CA ALA A 183 -29.74 16.74 45.78
C ALA A 183 -29.82 18.27 45.69
N CYS A 184 -30.86 18.75 45.02
CA CYS A 184 -31.15 20.18 44.97
C CYS A 184 -31.65 20.67 46.32
N VAL A 185 -31.02 21.73 46.81
CA VAL A 185 -31.37 22.41 48.07
C VAL A 185 -31.50 23.91 47.87
#